data_AF-A0A7W7XZ16-F1
#
_entry.id   AF-A0A7W7XZ16-F1
#
_cell.length_a   1.000
_cell.length_b   1.000
_cell.length_c   1.000
_cell.angle_alpha   90.00
_cell.angle_beta   90.00
_cell.angle_gamma   90.00
#
_symmetry.space_group_name_H-M   'P 1'
#
loop_
_entity.id
_entity.type
_entity.pdbx_description
1 polymer ?
#
loop_
_entity_poly.entity_id
_entity_poly.type
_entity_poly.pdbx_seq_one_letter_code
_entity_poly.pdbx_strand_id
1 'polypeptide(L)'
;MSRYLFPAPAIPSLAVRGTAARFPVHRIYCVGRNFAEHAKEMGASVERGTPTFFMKPADAVVPGGGDMPFPRGTADLHHEVELVVALGRDADGEVPLASALDLVFGYGVGLDLTRRDLQAIAKDKRLPWDTAKGFDRSAPVSEIVPATEAGAIAQRRLWLEVNGELRQQATLDRMVFGVAEVIQALSTLYDLKAGDLVFMGTPAGVAALRPGDRFRAGIDGLVEFAGGFAA
;
A
#
# COMPACT_ATOMS: atom_id res chain seq x y z
N MET A 1 24.06 11.71 19.12
CA MET A 1 23.66 11.69 17.70
C MET A 1 24.88 11.36 16.87
N SER A 2 24.75 10.47 15.89
CA SER A 2 25.84 10.16 14.96
C SER A 2 26.18 11.37 14.08
N ARG A 3 27.46 11.53 13.72
CA ARG A 3 27.89 12.56 12.77
C ARG A 3 27.94 11.94 11.36
N TYR A 4 27.07 12.40 10.47
CA TYR A 4 27.07 11.98 9.08
C TYR A 4 28.00 12.87 8.24
N LEU A 5 28.46 12.35 7.09
CA LEU A 5 29.32 13.07 6.16
C LEU A 5 28.58 14.19 5.40
N PHE A 6 27.26 14.08 5.28
CA PHE A 6 26.35 15.04 4.64
C PHE A 6 25.00 15.03 5.37
N PRO A 7 24.11 16.03 5.15
CA PRO A 7 22.79 16.05 5.78
C PRO A 7 22.01 14.77 5.44
N ALA A 8 21.55 14.06 6.47
CA ALA A 8 20.67 12.93 6.28
C ALA A 8 19.35 13.42 5.67
N PRO A 9 18.76 12.69 4.70
CA PRO A 9 17.41 12.98 4.23
C PRO A 9 16.43 13.01 5.40
N ALA A 10 15.39 13.84 5.28
CA ALA A 10 14.30 13.82 6.23
C ALA A 10 13.66 12.42 6.26
N ILE A 11 13.27 11.96 7.45
CA ILE A 11 12.60 10.67 7.61
C ILE A 11 11.24 10.74 6.88
N PRO A 12 10.98 9.87 5.89
CA PRO A 12 9.67 9.80 5.25
C PRO A 12 8.60 9.55 6.30
N SER A 13 7.49 10.29 6.24
CA SER A 13 6.49 10.23 7.30
C SER A 13 5.10 10.63 6.82
N LEU A 14 4.06 10.12 7.47
CA LEU A 14 2.64 10.38 7.17
C LEU A 14 1.99 11.25 8.25
N ALA A 15 0.95 11.99 7.85
CA ALA A 15 0.08 12.68 8.80
C ALA A 15 -0.73 11.65 9.61
N VAL A 16 -1.02 11.97 10.86
CA VAL A 16 -1.85 11.13 11.75
C VAL A 16 -3.06 11.95 12.17
N ARG A 17 -4.25 11.35 12.07
CA ARG A 17 -5.48 12.03 12.45
C ARG A 17 -5.45 12.46 13.91
N GLY A 18 -5.92 13.69 14.16
CA GLY A 18 -6.09 14.21 15.52
C GLY A 18 -4.80 14.65 16.20
N THR A 19 -3.65 14.68 15.52
CA THR A 19 -2.38 15.14 16.09
C THR A 19 -1.47 15.81 15.06
N ALA A 20 -0.59 16.69 15.53
CA ALA A 20 0.49 17.27 14.71
C ALA A 20 1.71 16.33 14.59
N ALA A 21 1.78 15.29 15.42
CA ALA A 21 2.80 14.25 15.31
C ALA A 21 2.66 13.48 13.99
N ARG A 22 3.78 12.97 13.47
CA ARG A 22 3.82 12.23 12.21
C ARG A 22 4.18 10.77 12.46
N PHE A 23 3.65 9.87 11.64
CA PHE A 23 4.03 8.46 11.63
C PHE A 23 5.32 8.29 10.80
N PRO A 24 6.48 7.95 11.41
CA PRO A 24 7.72 7.77 10.66
C PRO A 24 7.70 6.42 9.91
N VAL A 25 7.85 6.47 8.59
CA VAL A 25 7.82 5.26 7.75
C VAL A 25 9.18 4.57 7.78
N HIS A 26 9.19 3.28 8.11
CA HIS A 26 10.39 2.45 8.16
C HIS A 26 10.53 1.57 6.91
N ARG A 27 9.70 0.55 6.73
CA ARG A 27 9.60 -0.24 5.49
C ARG A 27 8.18 -0.24 4.96
N ILE A 28 8.04 -0.52 3.66
CA ILE A 28 6.73 -0.69 3.01
C ILE A 28 6.69 -2.09 2.43
N TYR A 29 5.86 -2.94 3.02
CA TYR A 29 5.53 -4.28 2.53
C TYR A 29 4.22 -4.23 1.73
N CYS A 30 4.11 -5.03 0.67
CA CYS A 30 2.93 -5.08 -0.17
C CYS A 30 2.55 -6.54 -0.44
N VAL A 31 1.25 -6.85 -0.35
CA VAL A 31 0.71 -8.20 -0.57
C VAL A 31 0.20 -8.35 -1.99
N GLY A 32 0.82 -9.25 -2.76
CA GLY A 32 0.34 -9.61 -4.09
C GLY A 32 -0.93 -10.47 -4.04
N ARG A 33 -1.89 -10.17 -4.91
CA ARG A 33 -3.08 -11.01 -5.21
C ARG A 33 -3.98 -11.32 -3.99
N ASN A 34 -4.18 -10.34 -3.10
CA ASN A 34 -4.99 -10.55 -1.91
C ASN A 34 -6.50 -10.38 -2.10
N PHE A 35 -6.98 -10.18 -3.34
CA PHE A 35 -8.41 -10.24 -3.69
C PHE A 35 -8.62 -11.26 -4.81
N ALA A 36 -9.59 -12.17 -4.62
CA ALA A 36 -9.81 -13.30 -5.54
C ALA A 36 -10.19 -12.88 -6.97
N GLU A 37 -10.97 -11.80 -7.12
CA GLU A 37 -11.38 -11.30 -8.44
C GLU A 37 -10.21 -10.65 -9.18
N HIS A 38 -9.39 -9.87 -8.50
CA HIS A 38 -8.19 -9.28 -9.09
C HIS A 38 -7.18 -10.35 -9.54
N ALA A 39 -7.01 -11.42 -8.75
CA ALA A 39 -6.15 -12.52 -9.15
C ALA A 39 -6.63 -13.19 -10.46
N LYS A 40 -7.95 -13.37 -10.62
CA LYS A 40 -8.55 -13.89 -11.85
C LYS A 40 -8.32 -12.95 -13.04
N GLU A 41 -8.47 -11.63 -12.88
CA GLU A 41 -8.14 -10.64 -13.92
C GLU A 41 -6.69 -10.75 -14.39
N MET A 42 -5.77 -11.02 -13.47
CA MET A 42 -4.35 -11.21 -13.74
C MET A 42 -4.01 -12.61 -14.29
N GLY A 43 -5.01 -13.42 -14.67
CA GLY A 43 -4.83 -14.77 -15.21
C GLY A 43 -4.28 -15.78 -14.19
N ALA A 44 -4.46 -15.52 -12.90
CA ALA A 44 -3.98 -16.38 -11.82
C ALA A 44 -5.14 -16.96 -11.00
N SER A 45 -4.96 -18.18 -10.46
CA SER A 45 -5.79 -18.69 -9.38
C SER A 45 -5.22 -18.24 -8.03
N VAL A 46 -6.10 -17.90 -7.08
CA VAL A 46 -5.71 -17.84 -5.67
C VAL A 46 -5.95 -19.22 -5.07
N GLU A 47 -4.92 -20.03 -5.04
CA GLU A 47 -4.90 -21.12 -4.06
C GLU A 47 -4.59 -20.48 -2.71
N ARG A 48 -5.26 -20.94 -1.63
CA ARG A 48 -5.09 -20.41 -0.27
C ARG A 48 -3.73 -20.81 0.34
N GLY A 49 -2.68 -20.76 -0.47
CA GLY A 49 -1.28 -21.00 -0.11
C GLY A 49 -0.68 -19.80 0.61
N THR A 50 0.61 -19.57 0.45
CA THR A 50 1.31 -18.50 1.17
C THR A 50 1.11 -17.15 0.47
N PRO A 51 0.78 -16.05 1.20
CA PRO A 51 0.76 -14.72 0.61
C PRO A 51 2.14 -14.37 0.02
N THR A 52 2.13 -13.72 -1.15
CA THR A 52 3.35 -13.26 -1.80
C THR A 52 3.62 -11.80 -1.45
N PHE A 53 4.87 -11.48 -1.13
CA PHE A 53 5.26 -10.13 -0.74
C PHE A 53 6.26 -9.52 -1.72
N PHE A 54 6.17 -8.20 -1.87
CA PHE A 54 7.23 -7.36 -2.41
C PHE A 54 7.31 -6.09 -1.55
N MET A 55 8.31 -5.24 -1.83
CA MET A 55 8.56 -4.04 -1.03
C MET A 55 8.63 -2.80 -1.91
N LYS A 56 8.40 -1.66 -1.25
CA LYS A 56 8.73 -0.33 -1.77
C LYS A 56 9.70 0.35 -0.79
N PRO A 57 10.61 1.21 -1.26
CA PRO A 57 11.46 1.97 -0.34
C PRO A 57 10.60 3.01 0.40
N ALA A 58 10.99 3.36 1.64
CA ALA A 58 10.20 4.24 2.50
C ALA A 58 9.95 5.63 1.89
N ASP A 59 10.92 6.14 1.14
CA ASP A 59 10.87 7.42 0.45
C ASP A 59 10.06 7.40 -0.86
N ALA A 60 9.51 6.24 -1.26
CA ALA A 60 8.49 6.18 -2.30
C ALA A 60 7.12 6.71 -1.82
N VAL A 61 6.95 6.90 -0.51
CA VAL A 61 5.69 7.39 0.06
C VAL A 61 5.39 8.83 -0.39
N VAL A 62 4.14 9.09 -0.77
CA VAL A 62 3.64 10.45 -1.05
C VAL A 62 2.53 10.78 -0.04
N PRO A 63 2.83 11.54 1.03
CA PRO A 63 1.89 11.82 2.10
C PRO A 63 0.70 12.67 1.66
N GLY A 64 -0.51 12.22 1.93
CA GLY A 64 -1.77 12.93 1.63
C GLY A 64 -2.18 12.89 0.15
N GLY A 65 -1.40 12.23 -0.72
CA GLY A 65 -1.58 12.31 -2.16
C GLY A 65 -1.06 13.63 -2.73
N GLY A 66 -1.83 14.25 -3.61
CA GLY A 66 -1.45 15.45 -4.35
C GLY A 66 -0.88 15.19 -5.73
N ASP A 67 -0.38 16.25 -6.36
CA ASP A 67 0.08 16.22 -7.74
C ASP A 67 1.49 15.61 -7.82
N MET A 68 1.63 14.61 -8.68
CA MET A 68 2.87 13.86 -8.89
C MET A 68 3.29 13.95 -10.35
N PRO A 69 4.60 13.91 -10.65
CA PRO A 69 5.06 13.73 -12.01
C PRO A 69 4.65 12.34 -12.51
N PHE A 70 4.33 12.24 -13.79
CA PHE A 70 4.21 10.92 -14.41
C PHE A 70 5.60 10.23 -14.38
N PRO A 71 5.69 8.96 -13.94
CA PRO A 71 6.97 8.31 -13.74
C PRO A 71 7.70 8.09 -15.05
N ARG A 72 9.02 8.26 -15.00
CA ARG A 72 9.91 7.98 -16.15
C ARG A 72 9.97 6.48 -16.44
N GLY A 73 10.26 6.12 -17.69
CA GLY A 73 10.54 4.74 -18.09
C GLY A 73 9.30 3.83 -18.16
N THR A 74 8.10 4.41 -18.26
CA THR A 74 6.86 3.67 -18.54
C THR A 74 5.91 4.55 -19.36
N ALA A 75 5.06 3.91 -20.15
CA ALA A 75 3.85 4.51 -20.73
C ALA A 75 2.56 3.82 -20.24
N ASP A 76 2.71 2.89 -19.29
CA ASP A 76 1.68 1.96 -18.82
C ASP A 76 1.67 1.93 -17.28
N LEU A 77 1.44 3.10 -16.68
CA LEU A 77 1.33 3.24 -15.24
C LEU A 77 -0.05 2.76 -14.79
N HIS A 78 -0.14 1.78 -13.90
CA HIS A 78 -1.41 1.29 -13.36
C HIS A 78 -1.65 1.75 -11.93
N HIS A 79 -2.94 1.94 -11.61
CA HIS A 79 -3.41 2.14 -10.24
C HIS A 79 -3.85 0.82 -9.59
N GLU A 80 -3.59 0.69 -8.29
CA GLU A 80 -4.04 -0.41 -7.44
C GLU A 80 -4.41 0.22 -6.08
N VAL A 81 -5.70 0.40 -5.78
CA VAL A 81 -6.13 1.00 -4.50
C VAL A 81 -6.14 -0.04 -3.38
N GLU A 82 -5.56 0.30 -2.23
CA GLU A 82 -5.34 -0.66 -1.15
C GLU A 82 -5.61 -0.07 0.23
N LEU A 83 -6.03 -0.96 1.16
CA LEU A 83 -5.90 -0.69 2.59
C LEU A 83 -4.42 -0.67 2.94
N VAL A 84 -3.99 0.37 3.68
CA VAL A 84 -2.65 0.46 4.25
C VAL A 84 -2.76 0.26 5.76
N VAL A 85 -2.04 -0.72 6.30
CA VAL A 85 -1.94 -1.00 7.73
C VAL A 85 -0.63 -0.42 8.24
N ALA A 86 -0.69 0.42 9.28
CA ALA A 86 0.49 1.03 9.89
C ALA A 86 0.82 0.32 11.20
N LEU A 87 2.05 -0.18 11.34
CA LEU A 87 2.50 -0.89 12.55
C LEU A 87 3.12 0.09 13.56
N GLY A 88 2.70 0.00 14.82
CA GLY A 88 3.14 0.89 15.91
C GLY A 88 4.03 0.23 16.95
N ARG A 89 4.29 -1.07 16.81
CA ARG A 89 5.08 -1.85 17.76
C ARG A 89 6.03 -2.77 17.03
N ASP A 90 7.19 -2.97 17.63
CA ASP A 90 8.16 -3.96 17.18
C ASP A 90 7.70 -5.36 17.55
N ALA A 91 8.05 -6.32 16.69
CA ALA A 91 7.97 -7.74 16.97
C ALA A 91 9.19 -8.43 16.36
N ASP A 92 9.93 -9.15 17.21
CA ASP A 92 11.08 -9.93 16.79
C ASP A 92 10.64 -11.41 16.64
N GLY A 93 10.91 -12.00 15.47
CA GLY A 93 10.49 -13.35 15.12
C GLY A 93 8.98 -13.51 14.83
N GLU A 94 8.53 -14.76 14.81
CA GLU A 94 7.16 -15.11 14.42
C GLU A 94 6.11 -14.61 15.43
N VAL A 95 5.12 -13.88 14.90
CA VAL A 95 4.00 -13.31 15.64
C VAL A 95 2.81 -14.28 15.61
N PRO A 96 2.29 -14.74 16.77
CA PRO A 96 1.07 -15.53 16.80
C PRO A 96 -0.12 -14.74 16.22
N LEU A 97 -0.99 -15.43 15.47
CA LEU A 97 -2.17 -14.81 14.85
C LEU A 97 -3.02 -13.98 15.83
N ALA A 98 -3.19 -14.48 17.05
CA ALA A 98 -3.97 -13.81 18.11
C ALA A 98 -3.36 -12.49 18.60
N SER A 99 -2.04 -12.31 18.44
CA SER A 99 -1.31 -11.10 18.83
C SER A 99 -1.04 -10.15 17.66
N ALA A 100 -1.35 -10.57 16.42
CA ALA A 100 -0.97 -9.83 15.23
C ALA A 100 -1.60 -8.43 15.16
N LEU A 101 -2.88 -8.30 15.55
CA LEU A 101 -3.56 -7.00 15.54
C LEU A 101 -3.06 -6.04 16.62
N ASP A 102 -2.41 -6.54 17.67
CA ASP A 102 -1.84 -5.71 18.74
C ASP A 102 -0.67 -4.86 18.24
N LEU A 103 -0.08 -5.20 17.08
CA LEU A 103 0.99 -4.44 16.44
C LEU A 103 0.46 -3.24 15.63
N VAL A 104 -0.83 -3.22 15.30
CA VAL A 104 -1.41 -2.20 14.43
C VAL A 104 -1.61 -0.89 15.19
N PHE A 105 -0.96 0.16 14.71
CA PHE A 105 -1.21 1.53 15.16
C PHE A 105 -2.50 2.09 14.56
N GLY A 106 -2.72 1.87 13.26
CA GLY A 106 -3.83 2.45 12.54
C GLY A 106 -3.87 2.06 11.08
N TYR A 107 -4.78 2.71 10.36
CA TYR A 107 -5.12 2.38 8.98
C TYR A 107 -5.13 3.63 8.10
N GLY A 108 -4.76 3.47 6.84
CA GLY A 108 -4.91 4.47 5.79
C GLY A 108 -5.41 3.83 4.49
N VAL A 109 -5.55 4.64 3.46
CA VAL A 109 -5.74 4.19 2.08
C VAL A 109 -4.54 4.62 1.25
N GLY A 110 -4.10 3.78 0.32
CA GLY A 110 -2.97 4.07 -0.54
C GLY A 110 -3.16 3.55 -1.95
N LEU A 111 -2.28 4.00 -2.85
CA LEU A 111 -2.15 3.45 -4.20
C LEU A 111 -0.82 2.70 -4.34
N ASP A 112 -0.87 1.45 -4.76
CA ASP A 112 0.28 0.73 -5.26
C ASP A 112 0.46 1.01 -6.76
N LEU A 113 1.15 2.11 -7.06
CA LEU A 113 1.43 2.47 -8.44
C LEU A 113 2.43 1.50 -9.06
N THR A 114 2.13 1.06 -10.29
CA THR A 114 2.91 0.02 -10.97
C THR A 114 3.24 0.43 -12.40
N ARG A 115 4.52 0.36 -12.79
CA ARG A 115 4.92 0.40 -14.21
C ARG A 115 4.64 -0.97 -14.81
N ARG A 116 3.44 -1.15 -15.36
CA ARG A 116 2.89 -2.47 -15.69
C ARG A 116 3.67 -3.16 -16.80
N ASP A 117 4.10 -2.40 -17.79
CA ASP A 117 5.04 -2.81 -18.83
C ASP A 117 6.32 -3.46 -18.26
N LEU A 118 6.98 -2.78 -17.32
CA LEU A 118 8.18 -3.32 -16.67
C LEU A 118 7.88 -4.55 -15.80
N GLN A 119 6.72 -4.58 -15.13
CA GLN A 119 6.31 -5.74 -14.34
C GLN A 119 6.09 -6.97 -15.24
N ALA A 120 5.48 -6.80 -16.41
CA ALA A 120 5.25 -7.87 -17.36
C ALA A 120 6.58 -8.46 -17.85
N ILE A 121 7.55 -7.60 -18.22
CA ILE A 121 8.90 -8.02 -18.61
C ILE A 121 9.59 -8.78 -17.48
N ALA A 122 9.49 -8.29 -16.23
CA ALA A 122 10.09 -8.95 -15.08
C ALA A 122 9.48 -10.34 -14.83
N LYS A 123 8.15 -10.47 -14.94
CA LYS A 123 7.44 -11.76 -14.79
C LYS A 123 7.85 -12.77 -15.85
N ASP A 124 7.85 -12.37 -17.13
CA ASP A 124 8.23 -13.22 -18.26
C ASP A 124 9.65 -13.80 -18.07
N LYS A 125 10.57 -12.95 -17.60
CA LYS A 125 11.98 -13.29 -17.38
C LYS A 125 12.30 -13.82 -15.99
N ARG A 126 11.30 -13.94 -15.09
CA ARG A 126 11.48 -14.33 -13.67
C ARG A 126 12.50 -13.47 -12.92
N LEU A 127 12.47 -12.16 -13.18
CA LEU A 127 13.33 -11.16 -12.56
C LEU A 127 12.63 -10.46 -11.37
N PRO A 128 13.40 -9.79 -10.49
CA PRO A 128 12.86 -8.93 -9.44
C PRO A 128 11.96 -7.80 -9.98
N TRP A 129 11.02 -7.33 -9.15
CA TRP A 129 9.99 -6.35 -9.55
C TRP A 129 10.30 -4.90 -9.14
N ASP A 130 11.47 -4.64 -8.56
CA ASP A 130 11.84 -3.37 -7.95
C ASP A 130 11.65 -2.18 -8.91
N THR A 131 12.08 -2.32 -10.17
CA THR A 131 11.93 -1.25 -11.18
C THR A 131 10.48 -0.99 -11.59
N ALA A 132 9.59 -1.95 -11.35
CA ALA A 132 8.17 -1.87 -11.68
C ALA A 132 7.30 -1.41 -10.50
N LYS A 133 7.67 -1.79 -9.27
CA LYS A 133 6.88 -1.54 -8.04
C LYS A 133 7.51 -0.53 -7.08
N GLY A 134 8.84 -0.47 -6.97
CA GLY A 134 9.58 0.31 -5.96
C GLY A 134 10.20 1.61 -6.48
N PHE A 135 9.59 2.25 -7.48
CA PHE A 135 10.10 3.49 -8.06
C PHE A 135 9.69 4.74 -7.27
N ASP A 136 10.30 5.88 -7.59
CA ASP A 136 9.99 7.18 -6.97
C ASP A 136 8.49 7.47 -6.94
N ARG A 137 7.98 7.88 -5.77
CA ARG A 137 6.57 8.29 -5.59
C ARG A 137 5.55 7.21 -5.95
N SER A 138 5.95 5.93 -5.87
CA SER A 138 5.07 4.79 -6.21
C SER A 138 4.08 4.40 -5.11
N ALA A 139 4.09 5.08 -3.95
CA ALA A 139 3.20 4.80 -2.82
C ALA A 139 2.49 6.06 -2.28
N PRO A 140 1.53 6.66 -3.01
CA PRO A 140 0.64 7.66 -2.44
C PRO A 140 -0.18 7.06 -1.29
N VAL A 141 -0.23 7.74 -0.14
CA VAL A 141 -0.96 7.28 1.05
C VAL A 141 -1.66 8.45 1.72
N SER A 142 -2.88 8.23 2.20
CA SER A 142 -3.65 9.18 3.00
C SER A 142 -2.98 9.50 4.36
N GLU A 143 -3.66 10.29 5.19
CA GLU A 143 -3.37 10.27 6.62
C GLU A 143 -3.62 8.87 7.21
N ILE A 144 -2.98 8.60 8.35
CA ILE A 144 -3.23 7.41 9.16
C ILE A 144 -4.30 7.72 10.21
N VAL A 145 -5.36 6.92 10.23
CA VAL A 145 -6.41 6.93 11.25
C VAL A 145 -6.03 5.91 12.33
N PRO A 146 -5.85 6.33 13.60
CA PRO A 146 -5.55 5.40 14.69
C PRO A 146 -6.60 4.29 14.80
N ALA A 147 -6.16 3.06 15.09
CA ALA A 147 -7.05 1.90 15.15
C ALA A 147 -8.16 2.06 16.21
N THR A 148 -7.87 2.78 17.30
CA THR A 148 -8.82 3.15 18.35
C THR A 148 -9.97 4.03 17.86
N GLU A 149 -9.75 4.84 16.82
CA GLU A 149 -10.78 5.67 16.18
C GLU A 149 -11.43 4.93 15.00
N ALA A 150 -10.67 4.10 14.27
CA ALA A 150 -11.14 3.39 13.09
C ALA A 150 -12.26 2.38 13.39
N GLY A 151 -12.27 1.76 14.57
CA GLY A 151 -13.23 0.72 14.93
C GLY A 151 -13.20 -0.47 13.95
N ALA A 152 -14.36 -1.11 13.72
CA ALA A 152 -14.45 -2.24 12.80
C ALA A 152 -14.33 -1.76 11.33
N ILE A 153 -13.42 -2.36 10.58
CA ILE A 153 -13.14 -2.00 9.18
C ILE A 153 -13.60 -3.05 8.16
N ALA A 154 -13.84 -4.30 8.55
CA ALA A 154 -14.04 -5.42 7.61
C ALA A 154 -15.17 -5.17 6.59
N GLN A 155 -16.30 -4.60 7.00
CA GLN A 155 -17.45 -4.34 6.12
C GLN A 155 -17.37 -3.01 5.38
N ARG A 156 -16.31 -2.21 5.57
CA ARG A 156 -16.16 -0.92 4.91
C ARG A 156 -15.73 -1.12 3.46
N ARG A 157 -16.26 -0.29 2.58
CA ARG A 157 -15.92 -0.30 1.16
C ARG A 157 -14.64 0.51 0.91
N LEU A 158 -13.67 -0.13 0.29
CA LEU A 158 -12.51 0.47 -0.36
C LEU A 158 -12.88 0.83 -1.79
N TRP A 159 -12.49 2.00 -2.27
CA TRP A 159 -12.83 2.45 -3.62
C TRP A 159 -11.81 3.43 -4.22
N LEU A 160 -11.82 3.51 -5.56
CA LEU A 160 -11.04 4.46 -6.36
C LEU A 160 -11.84 4.97 -7.55
N GLU A 161 -11.85 6.29 -7.71
CA GLU A 161 -12.32 7.01 -8.89
C GLU A 161 -11.13 7.64 -9.63
N VAL A 162 -11.20 7.62 -10.97
CA VAL A 162 -10.27 8.36 -11.85
C VAL A 162 -11.11 9.27 -12.74
N ASN A 163 -10.85 10.58 -12.71
CA ASN A 163 -11.61 11.60 -13.43
C ASN A 163 -13.15 11.52 -13.20
N GLY A 164 -13.55 11.14 -11.99
CA GLY A 164 -14.96 10.98 -11.61
C GLY A 164 -15.60 9.66 -12.02
N GLU A 165 -14.86 8.77 -12.68
CA GLU A 165 -15.32 7.43 -13.02
C GLU A 165 -14.84 6.43 -11.97
N LEU A 166 -15.76 5.65 -11.40
CA LEU A 166 -15.42 4.56 -10.49
C LEU A 166 -14.65 3.46 -11.23
N ARG A 167 -13.42 3.19 -10.79
CA ARG A 167 -12.54 2.18 -11.40
C ARG A 167 -12.40 0.92 -10.56
N GLN A 168 -12.32 1.07 -9.24
CA GLN A 168 -12.15 -0.06 -8.33
C GLN A 168 -13.05 0.08 -7.12
N GLN A 169 -13.61 -1.04 -6.65
CA GLN A 169 -14.28 -1.10 -5.35
C GLN A 169 -14.36 -2.53 -4.82
N ALA A 170 -14.32 -2.69 -3.49
CA ALA A 170 -14.69 -3.91 -2.79
C ALA A 170 -14.89 -3.62 -1.29
N THR A 171 -15.57 -4.50 -0.57
CA THR A 171 -15.52 -4.52 0.90
C THR A 171 -14.23 -5.20 1.37
N LEU A 172 -13.67 -4.73 2.49
CA LEU A 172 -12.38 -5.22 3.00
C LEU A 172 -12.42 -6.70 3.43
N ASP A 173 -13.59 -7.22 3.79
CA ASP A 173 -13.82 -8.64 4.11
C ASP A 173 -13.68 -9.58 2.90
N ARG A 174 -13.50 -9.05 1.68
CA ARG A 174 -13.20 -9.82 0.47
C ARG A 174 -11.72 -10.14 0.30
N MET A 175 -10.86 -9.65 1.20
CA MET A 175 -9.45 -10.06 1.23
C MET A 175 -9.33 -11.57 1.48
N VAL A 176 -8.40 -12.21 0.77
CA VAL A 176 -8.12 -13.64 0.90
C VAL A 176 -7.44 -13.94 2.23
N PHE A 177 -6.45 -13.09 2.57
CA PHE A 177 -5.74 -13.08 3.84
C PHE A 177 -6.07 -11.78 4.56
N GLY A 178 -6.64 -11.90 5.76
CA GLY A 178 -6.92 -10.76 6.63
C GLY A 178 -5.63 -10.14 7.18
N VAL A 179 -5.77 -8.98 7.84
CA VAL A 179 -4.64 -8.22 8.42
C VAL A 179 -3.80 -9.10 9.37
N ALA A 180 -4.44 -9.87 10.24
CA ALA A 180 -3.74 -10.74 11.18
C ALA A 180 -2.93 -11.84 10.48
N GLU A 181 -3.50 -12.49 9.46
CA GLU A 181 -2.84 -13.55 8.69
C GLU A 181 -1.63 -13.00 7.91
N VAL A 182 -1.76 -11.80 7.33
CA VAL A 182 -0.67 -11.13 6.61
C VAL A 182 0.48 -10.75 7.56
N ILE A 183 0.16 -10.18 8.74
CA ILE A 183 1.18 -9.82 9.74
C ILE A 183 1.91 -11.08 10.23
N GLN A 184 1.17 -12.14 10.55
CA GLN A 184 1.77 -13.43 10.93
C GLN A 184 2.72 -13.93 9.82
N ALA A 185 2.25 -13.98 8.57
CA ALA A 185 3.08 -14.45 7.46
C ALA A 185 4.33 -13.57 7.25
N LEU A 186 4.20 -12.24 7.32
CA LEU A 186 5.35 -11.33 7.21
C LEU A 186 6.37 -11.55 8.34
N SER A 187 5.90 -11.79 9.56
CA SER A 187 6.78 -12.00 10.72
C SER A 187 7.65 -13.27 10.63
N THR A 188 7.27 -14.24 9.80
CA THR A 188 8.13 -15.41 9.51
C THR A 188 9.31 -15.07 8.61
N LEU A 189 9.28 -13.92 7.92
CA LEU A 189 10.28 -13.47 6.96
C LEU A 189 11.09 -12.27 7.45
N TYR A 190 10.51 -11.44 8.32
CA TYR A 190 11.10 -10.19 8.79
C TYR A 190 10.73 -9.95 10.26
N ASP A 191 11.68 -9.44 11.03
CA ASP A 191 11.34 -8.72 12.26
C ASP A 191 10.55 -7.46 11.87
N LEU A 192 9.34 -7.34 12.40
CA LEU A 192 8.45 -6.21 12.14
C LEU A 192 8.81 -5.07 13.07
N LYS A 193 8.80 -3.84 12.55
CA LYS A 193 9.17 -2.65 13.31
C LYS A 193 8.04 -1.63 13.32
N ALA A 194 7.94 -0.90 14.42
CA ALA A 194 7.14 0.31 14.48
C ALA A 194 7.58 1.26 13.36
N GLY A 195 6.61 1.75 12.58
CA GLY A 195 6.87 2.51 11.36
C GLY A 195 6.71 1.72 10.07
N ASP A 196 6.60 0.39 10.13
CA ASP A 196 6.32 -0.41 8.94
C ASP A 196 4.89 -0.16 8.43
N LEU A 197 4.75 -0.11 7.10
CA LEU A 197 3.49 -0.06 6.39
C LEU A 197 3.26 -1.37 5.65
N VAL A 198 2.01 -1.83 5.64
CA VAL A 198 1.59 -3.02 4.90
C VAL A 198 0.43 -2.67 3.97
N PHE A 199 0.69 -2.74 2.68
CA PHE A 199 -0.25 -2.61 1.58
C PHE A 199 -0.95 -3.96 1.35
N MET A 200 -2.25 -4.00 1.58
CA MET A 200 -3.01 -5.24 1.79
C MET A 200 -3.57 -5.88 0.51
N GLY A 201 -3.13 -5.43 -0.66
CA GLY A 201 -3.63 -5.87 -1.95
C GLY A 201 -4.83 -5.05 -2.45
N THR A 202 -5.07 -5.14 -3.75
CA THR A 202 -6.08 -4.37 -4.47
C THR A 202 -7.26 -5.21 -4.96
N PRO A 203 -8.49 -4.67 -5.00
CA PRO A 203 -9.61 -5.31 -5.68
C PRO A 203 -9.50 -5.22 -7.21
N ALA A 204 -10.45 -5.83 -7.90
CA ALA A 204 -10.60 -5.82 -9.35
C ALA A 204 -10.70 -4.40 -9.95
N GLY A 205 -10.50 -4.27 -11.26
CA GLY A 205 -10.60 -3.00 -11.99
C GLY A 205 -9.28 -2.21 -12.10
N VAL A 206 -8.14 -2.88 -11.97
CA VAL A 206 -6.81 -2.29 -12.16
C VAL A 206 -6.63 -1.84 -13.60
N ALA A 207 -6.30 -0.57 -13.81
CA ALA A 207 -6.18 0.01 -15.15
C ALA A 207 -5.08 1.07 -15.25
N ALA A 208 -4.74 1.42 -16.49
CA ALA A 208 -3.75 2.43 -16.79
C ALA A 208 -4.24 3.85 -16.45
N LEU A 209 -3.31 4.67 -15.96
CA LEU A 209 -3.39 6.10 -15.75
C LEU A 209 -2.65 6.81 -16.89
N ARG A 210 -3.08 8.03 -17.17
CA ARG A 210 -2.48 8.93 -18.17
C ARG A 210 -1.97 10.21 -17.52
N PRO A 211 -0.97 10.88 -18.13
CA PRO A 211 -0.65 12.25 -17.78
C PRO A 211 -1.92 13.13 -17.78
N GLY A 212 -2.09 13.94 -16.74
CA GLY A 212 -3.26 14.78 -16.52
C GLY A 212 -4.41 14.11 -15.74
N ASP A 213 -4.39 12.79 -15.54
CA ASP A 213 -5.43 12.11 -14.77
C ASP A 213 -5.45 12.56 -13.30
N ARG A 214 -6.66 12.64 -12.74
CA ARG A 214 -6.89 12.89 -11.31
C ARG A 214 -7.57 11.69 -10.68
N PHE A 215 -7.21 11.40 -9.44
CA PHE A 215 -7.84 10.33 -8.67
C PHE A 215 -8.44 10.82 -7.36
N ARG A 216 -9.47 10.10 -6.91
CA ARG A 216 -9.97 10.10 -5.53
C ARG A 216 -10.06 8.67 -5.06
N ALA A 217 -9.61 8.40 -3.85
CA ALA A 217 -9.66 7.07 -3.27
C ALA A 217 -10.02 7.16 -1.79
N GLY A 218 -10.65 6.11 -1.28
CA GLY A 218 -11.14 6.13 0.08
C GLY A 218 -11.55 4.78 0.62
N ILE A 219 -11.75 4.77 1.93
CA ILE A 219 -12.48 3.75 2.66
C ILE A 219 -13.66 4.43 3.35
N ASP A 220 -14.88 3.98 3.03
CA ASP A 220 -16.11 4.62 3.50
C ASP A 220 -16.13 4.78 5.02
N GLY A 221 -16.43 6.01 5.47
CA GLY A 221 -16.49 6.37 6.88
C GLY A 221 -15.14 6.31 7.62
N LEU A 222 -14.02 6.10 6.93
CA LEU A 222 -12.68 6.05 7.53
C LEU A 222 -11.81 7.22 7.07
N VAL A 223 -11.43 7.25 5.79
CA VAL A 223 -10.48 8.24 5.24
C VAL A 223 -10.61 8.30 3.72
N GLU A 224 -10.42 9.49 3.16
CA GLU A 224 -10.33 9.74 1.72
C GLU A 224 -9.10 10.59 1.42
N PHE A 225 -8.57 10.46 0.21
CA PHE A 225 -7.55 11.34 -0.31
C PHE A 225 -7.64 11.47 -1.83
N ALA A 226 -6.94 12.45 -2.37
CA ALA A 226 -6.97 12.76 -3.79
C ALA A 226 -5.58 13.18 -4.28
N GLY A 227 -5.39 13.07 -5.59
CA GLY A 227 -4.16 13.51 -6.24
C GLY A 227 -4.30 13.52 -7.75
N GLY A 228 -3.17 13.64 -8.42
CA GLY A 228 -3.15 13.64 -9.88
C GLY A 228 -1.76 13.45 -10.44
N PHE A 229 -1.70 13.30 -11.75
CA PHE A 229 -0.47 13.15 -12.50
C PHE A 229 -0.28 14.36 -13.41
N ALA A 230 0.93 14.93 -13.40
CA ALA A 230 1.27 16.04 -14.28
C ALA A 230 1.01 15.67 -15.75
N ALA A 231 0.48 16.64 -16.50
CA ALA A 231 0.22 16.54 -17.93
C ALA A 231 1.50 16.43 -18.77
#